data_AF-A0A9P6KFM8-F1
#
_entry.id   AF-A0A9P6KFM8-F1
#
_cell.length_a   1.000
_cell.length_b   1.000
_cell.length_c   1.000
_cell.angle_alpha   90.00
_cell.angle_beta   90.00
_cell.angle_gamma   90.00
#
_symmetry.space_group_name_H-M   'P 1'
#
loop_
_entity.id
_entity.type
_entity.pdbx_description
1 polymer ?
#
loop_
_entity_poly.entity_id
_entity_poly.type
_entity_poly.pdbx_seq_one_letter_code
_entity_poly.pdbx_strand_id
1 'polypeptide(L)'
;MDNTGENTALVPSTGTTARPSNTYHSLNNPRRIPDFDDGPTAQLQGMGQPISDQALRYEKAHTVTRRHWVVLLLACLLLFGNYYSYDTPAALNVQLREWLGTDYATHQFHLNLLYSVYSFPNIILPLLGGVLIDRLSVSLMLVIFSVLICVGTAIFAIGVSFKAIWVMILGRLVFGIGGECLEVAQAKITTDWFRNRWLGFALGLNLSSARIASALNDNISPWIARKSGLGVAGAAWVGFIICGFSLGCGCALAYLDRPESRTVAGVRLDARDREKLQDSNERIIGRQAINYSTDSAFTLSSEAMEEEVALENEQEMTEDDQMHWSEIFDLQTTFWILALCSVLLYGMLFAPCISLPLKRPAKL
;
A
#
# COMPACT_ATOMS: atom_id res chain seq x y z
N MET A 1 -43.60 -35.15 -56.44
CA MET A 1 -42.60 -35.74 -55.51
C MET A 1 -42.71 -34.96 -54.19
N ASP A 2 -43.88 -34.91 -53.55
CA ASP A 2 -44.67 -36.01 -52.92
C ASP A 2 -43.91 -36.62 -51.73
N ASN A 3 -44.38 -36.38 -50.49
CA ASN A 3 -45.40 -37.16 -49.71
C ASN A 3 -44.78 -38.46 -49.13
N THR A 4 -44.99 -38.94 -47.88
CA THR A 4 -45.78 -38.54 -46.67
C THR A 4 -44.85 -38.61 -45.42
N GLY A 5 -45.22 -38.46 -44.13
CA GLY A 5 -46.44 -38.02 -43.42
C GLY A 5 -46.81 -38.90 -42.20
N GLU A 6 -47.17 -38.27 -41.06
CA GLU A 6 -47.77 -38.84 -39.81
C GLU A 6 -46.95 -39.85 -38.94
N ASN A 7 -47.28 -40.17 -37.67
CA ASN A 7 -47.80 -39.42 -36.49
C ASN A 7 -47.70 -40.32 -35.21
N THR A 8 -47.70 -39.73 -34.00
CA THR A 8 -48.06 -40.31 -32.67
C THR A 8 -47.31 -41.50 -32.00
N ALA A 9 -46.72 -41.19 -30.82
CA ALA A 9 -46.79 -41.87 -29.50
C ALA A 9 -46.53 -43.40 -29.30
N LEU A 10 -45.65 -43.73 -28.32
CA LEU A 10 -46.00 -44.43 -27.04
C LEU A 10 -44.77 -44.66 -26.12
N VAL A 11 -45.02 -44.64 -24.80
CA VAL A 11 -44.13 -44.86 -23.62
C VAL A 11 -44.53 -46.25 -23.05
N PRO A 12 -43.73 -47.13 -22.36
CA PRO A 12 -43.02 -46.81 -21.09
C PRO A 12 -41.83 -47.68 -20.57
N SER A 13 -41.28 -47.26 -19.41
CA SER A 13 -40.59 -48.07 -18.37
C SER A 13 -39.24 -48.74 -18.74
N THR A 14 -38.25 -48.99 -17.86
CA THR A 14 -38.03 -48.95 -16.39
C THR A 14 -36.63 -48.35 -16.11
N GLY A 15 -36.17 -47.92 -14.92
CA GLY A 15 -36.72 -47.82 -13.57
C GLY A 15 -35.57 -47.63 -12.54
N THR A 16 -35.70 -46.68 -11.59
CA THR A 16 -35.08 -46.59 -10.22
C THR A 16 -33.54 -46.78 -10.04
N THR A 17 -32.80 -46.12 -9.14
CA THR A 17 -33.08 -45.49 -7.82
C THR A 17 -31.91 -44.51 -7.52
N ALA A 18 -32.06 -43.34 -6.88
CA ALA A 18 -32.15 -43.07 -5.43
C ALA A 18 -31.87 -41.54 -5.25
N ARG A 19 -32.27 -40.78 -4.20
CA ARG A 19 -33.03 -40.96 -2.94
C ARG A 19 -33.65 -39.57 -2.55
N PRO A 20 -34.47 -39.39 -1.49
CA PRO A 20 -35.71 -38.62 -1.64
C PRO A 20 -35.90 -37.43 -0.67
N SER A 21 -37.01 -36.71 -0.88
CA SER A 21 -37.55 -35.64 -0.04
C SER A 21 -38.51 -36.15 1.07
N ASN A 22 -38.70 -35.30 2.09
CA ASN A 22 -39.73 -35.30 3.14
C ASN A 22 -39.65 -36.39 4.23
N THR A 23 -39.68 -35.94 5.50
CA THR A 23 -40.78 -36.18 6.47
C THR A 23 -40.46 -35.44 7.77
N TYR A 24 -41.34 -34.54 8.22
CA TYR A 24 -41.43 -34.16 9.63
C TYR A 24 -42.76 -34.66 10.19
N HIS A 25 -42.67 -35.47 11.25
CA HIS A 25 -43.81 -36.20 11.78
C HIS A 25 -44.72 -35.33 12.65
N SER A 26 -46.03 -35.46 12.42
CA SER A 26 -47.06 -35.12 13.40
C SER A 26 -46.92 -35.98 14.65
N LEU A 27 -46.96 -35.35 15.83
CA LEU A 27 -47.29 -36.00 17.09
C LEU A 27 -48.45 -35.26 17.75
N ASN A 28 -49.54 -35.99 17.94
CA ASN A 28 -50.83 -35.48 18.42
C ASN A 28 -51.03 -35.90 19.89
N ASN A 29 -51.30 -34.96 20.80
CA ASN A 29 -51.70 -35.28 22.16
C ASN A 29 -52.61 -34.17 22.74
N PRO A 30 -53.90 -34.45 23.04
CA PRO A 30 -54.85 -33.42 23.47
C PRO A 30 -54.97 -33.33 25.01
N ARG A 31 -54.55 -32.21 25.60
CA ARG A 31 -54.95 -31.81 26.96
C ARG A 31 -55.24 -30.29 27.07
N ARG A 32 -56.55 -29.99 27.02
CA ARG A 32 -57.31 -28.88 27.65
C ARG A 32 -56.54 -28.23 28.84
N ILE A 33 -56.46 -26.90 29.10
CA ILE A 33 -57.43 -25.81 29.44
C ILE A 33 -56.56 -24.51 29.64
N PRO A 34 -57.03 -23.22 29.69
CA PRO A 34 -58.14 -22.48 29.05
C PRO A 34 -57.64 -21.32 28.13
N ASP A 35 -58.57 -20.54 27.57
CA ASP A 35 -58.31 -19.18 27.05
C ASP A 35 -57.84 -18.21 28.15
N PHE A 36 -56.94 -17.28 27.81
CA PHE A 36 -56.60 -16.14 28.67
C PHE A 36 -56.20 -14.91 27.82
N ASP A 37 -57.06 -13.89 27.91
CA ASP A 37 -56.98 -12.46 27.52
C ASP A 37 -56.06 -11.96 26.38
N ASP A 38 -56.67 -11.11 25.57
CA ASP A 38 -56.01 -10.21 24.62
C ASP A 38 -54.94 -9.32 25.28
N GLY A 39 -53.70 -9.43 24.80
CA GLY A 39 -52.56 -8.61 25.20
C GLY A 39 -51.66 -8.27 24.00
N PRO A 40 -50.98 -7.11 23.99
CA PRO A 40 -50.57 -6.47 22.75
C PRO A 40 -49.45 -7.22 22.01
N THR A 41 -49.78 -7.81 20.86
CA THR A 41 -48.85 -8.51 19.95
C THR A 41 -47.90 -7.56 19.18
N ALA A 42 -47.67 -6.35 19.71
CA ALA A 42 -47.11 -5.21 18.98
C ALA A 42 -45.68 -4.81 19.38
N GLN A 43 -44.94 -5.64 20.15
CA GLN A 43 -43.59 -5.29 20.64
C GLN A 43 -42.46 -6.27 20.30
N LEU A 44 -42.73 -7.36 19.54
CA LEU A 44 -41.67 -8.30 19.07
C LEU A 44 -41.23 -8.08 17.62
N GLN A 45 -41.50 -6.90 17.05
CA GLN A 45 -41.18 -6.57 15.65
C GLN A 45 -40.14 -5.43 15.51
N GLY A 46 -39.48 -5.03 16.60
CA GLY A 46 -38.54 -3.90 16.65
C GLY A 46 -37.04 -4.25 16.81
N MET A 47 -36.67 -5.50 17.09
CA MET A 47 -35.29 -5.86 17.49
C MET A 47 -34.48 -6.65 16.43
N GLY A 48 -35.02 -6.80 15.21
CA GLY A 48 -34.41 -7.62 14.16
C GLY A 48 -33.56 -6.90 13.09
N GLN A 49 -33.57 -5.56 13.05
CA GLN A 49 -33.01 -4.79 11.92
C GLN A 49 -31.65 -4.07 12.10
N PRO A 50 -31.08 -3.81 13.30
CA PRO A 50 -29.85 -3.00 13.36
C PRO A 50 -28.63 -3.72 12.77
N ILE A 51 -28.53 -5.05 12.95
CA ILE A 51 -27.36 -5.83 12.54
C ILE A 51 -27.26 -5.93 11.01
N SER A 52 -28.37 -6.07 10.29
CA SER A 52 -28.35 -6.16 8.82
C SER A 52 -28.00 -4.82 8.16
N ASP A 53 -28.48 -3.70 8.69
CA ASP A 53 -28.15 -2.38 8.16
C ASP A 53 -26.73 -1.95 8.52
N GLN A 54 -26.22 -2.33 9.70
CA GLN A 54 -24.80 -2.19 10.02
C GLN A 54 -23.94 -3.02 9.06
N ALA A 55 -24.23 -4.32 8.89
CA ALA A 55 -23.48 -5.17 7.96
C ALA A 55 -23.52 -4.65 6.52
N LEU A 56 -24.67 -4.17 6.03
CA LEU A 56 -24.80 -3.59 4.69
C LEU A 56 -24.10 -2.23 4.55
N ARG A 57 -24.01 -1.43 5.63
CA ARG A 57 -23.18 -0.21 5.68
C ARG A 57 -21.69 -0.54 5.65
N TYR A 58 -21.23 -1.56 6.39
CA TYR A 58 -19.87 -2.08 6.29
C TYR A 58 -19.55 -2.60 4.88
N GLU A 59 -20.47 -3.31 4.23
CA GLU A 59 -20.28 -3.79 2.86
C GLU A 59 -20.24 -2.64 1.83
N LYS A 60 -21.08 -1.60 2.00
CA LYS A 60 -21.05 -0.39 1.15
C LYS A 60 -19.81 0.47 1.37
N ALA A 61 -19.30 0.58 2.59
CA ALA A 61 -18.05 1.28 2.91
C ALA A 61 -16.82 0.63 2.24
N HIS A 62 -16.92 -0.61 1.79
CA HIS A 62 -15.87 -1.32 1.05
C HIS A 62 -16.10 -1.37 -0.47
N THR A 63 -16.96 -0.50 -1.01
CA THR A 63 -17.12 -0.35 -2.46
C THR A 63 -15.97 0.48 -3.05
N VAL A 64 -15.13 -0.16 -3.87
CA VAL A 64 -13.93 0.45 -4.49
C VAL A 64 -14.34 1.60 -5.41
N THR A 65 -14.36 2.80 -4.86
CA THR A 65 -14.76 4.03 -5.53
C THR A 65 -13.65 4.51 -6.47
N ARG A 66 -13.97 5.31 -7.51
CA ARG A 66 -12.99 5.88 -8.47
C ARG A 66 -11.75 6.50 -7.80
N ARG A 67 -11.90 7.09 -6.61
CA ARG A 67 -10.78 7.64 -5.82
C ARG A 67 -9.72 6.61 -5.44
N HIS A 68 -10.12 5.38 -5.07
CA HIS A 68 -9.20 4.30 -4.74
C HIS A 68 -8.28 3.96 -5.92
N TRP A 69 -8.84 3.91 -7.14
CA TRP A 69 -8.06 3.68 -8.36
C TRP A 69 -7.11 4.83 -8.70
N VAL A 70 -7.49 6.09 -8.41
CA VAL A 70 -6.61 7.26 -8.58
C VAL A 70 -5.47 7.24 -7.57
N VAL A 71 -5.75 6.94 -6.30
CA VAL A 71 -4.74 6.78 -5.24
C VAL A 71 -3.76 5.65 -5.60
N LEU A 72 -4.27 4.49 -6.03
CA LEU A 72 -3.43 3.36 -6.47
C LEU A 72 -2.55 3.72 -7.67
N LEU A 73 -3.11 4.41 -8.67
CA LEU A 73 -2.35 4.87 -9.84
C LEU A 73 -1.22 5.83 -9.42
N LEU A 74 -1.50 6.82 -8.57
CA LEU A 74 -0.50 7.75 -8.07
C LEU A 74 0.57 7.05 -7.22
N ALA A 75 0.18 6.06 -6.42
CA ALA A 75 1.09 5.27 -5.61
C ALA A 75 1.99 4.35 -6.47
N CYS A 76 1.47 3.78 -7.56
CA CYS A 76 2.25 3.08 -8.59
C CYS A 76 3.24 4.03 -9.31
N LEU A 77 2.79 5.23 -9.71
CA LEU A 77 3.65 6.23 -10.38
C LEU A 77 4.74 6.78 -9.45
N LEU A 78 4.47 6.86 -8.15
CA LEU A 78 5.45 7.20 -7.12
C LEU A 78 6.57 6.14 -7.08
N LEU A 79 6.22 4.86 -6.90
CA LEU A 79 7.18 3.74 -6.92
C LEU A 79 7.96 3.69 -8.23
N PHE A 80 7.30 3.93 -9.36
CA PHE A 80 7.93 3.93 -10.67
C PHE A 80 9.16 4.85 -10.72
N GLY A 81 9.05 6.09 -10.23
CA GLY A 81 10.18 7.02 -10.22
C GLY A 81 11.30 6.63 -9.24
N ASN A 82 10.95 6.01 -8.11
CA ASN A 82 11.93 5.49 -7.15
C ASN A 82 12.76 4.35 -7.78
N TYR A 83 12.08 3.31 -8.28
CA TYR A 83 12.73 2.14 -8.87
C TYR A 83 13.53 2.46 -10.14
N TYR A 84 13.01 3.35 -11.02
CA TYR A 84 13.77 3.82 -12.19
C TYR A 84 15.10 4.47 -11.79
N SER A 85 15.08 5.32 -10.75
CA SER A 85 16.28 6.02 -10.24
C SER A 85 17.22 5.07 -9.49
N TYR A 86 16.67 4.07 -8.79
CA TYR A 86 17.44 3.04 -8.11
C TYR A 86 18.30 2.23 -9.11
N ASP A 87 17.71 1.73 -10.19
CA ASP A 87 18.41 0.87 -11.17
C ASP A 87 19.26 1.65 -12.19
N THR A 88 19.14 2.99 -12.25
CA THR A 88 19.87 3.83 -13.21
C THR A 88 21.37 3.50 -13.31
N PRO A 89 22.14 3.34 -12.20
CA PRO A 89 23.57 2.99 -12.29
C PRO A 89 23.88 1.55 -12.72
N ALA A 90 22.95 0.60 -12.58
CA ALA A 90 23.11 -0.74 -13.16
C ALA A 90 22.94 -0.69 -14.68
N ALA A 91 21.85 -0.08 -15.16
CA ALA A 91 21.59 0.08 -16.59
C ALA A 91 22.74 0.81 -17.31
N LEU A 92 23.30 1.85 -16.68
CA LEU A 92 24.41 2.64 -17.22
C LEU A 92 25.81 2.04 -16.96
N ASN A 93 25.96 0.85 -16.36
CA ASN A 93 27.25 0.29 -15.94
C ASN A 93 28.35 0.40 -17.02
N VAL A 94 28.05 -0.07 -18.24
CA VAL A 94 29.01 -0.11 -19.36
C VAL A 94 29.36 1.30 -19.85
N GLN A 95 28.35 2.14 -20.06
CA GLN A 95 28.51 3.48 -20.61
C GLN A 95 29.18 4.42 -19.59
N LEU A 96 28.88 4.24 -18.31
CA LEU A 96 29.50 4.96 -17.21
C LEU A 96 30.99 4.61 -17.09
N ARG A 97 31.37 3.34 -17.29
CA ARG A 97 32.79 2.93 -17.36
C ARG A 97 33.53 3.64 -18.50
N GLU A 98 32.92 3.64 -19.69
CA GLU A 98 33.47 4.31 -20.88
C GLU A 98 33.56 5.83 -20.69
N TRP A 99 32.59 6.44 -20.00
CA TRP A 99 32.56 7.87 -19.69
C TRP A 99 33.62 8.28 -18.67
N LEU A 100 33.92 7.44 -17.68
CA LEU A 100 34.94 7.73 -16.66
C LEU A 100 36.35 7.31 -17.10
N GLY A 101 36.49 6.46 -18.11
CA GLY A 101 37.80 6.01 -18.63
C GLY A 101 38.61 5.16 -17.64
N THR A 102 37.95 4.54 -16.66
CA THR A 102 38.56 3.76 -15.58
C THR A 102 38.78 2.31 -15.98
N ASP A 103 39.77 1.66 -15.34
CA ASP A 103 39.95 0.22 -15.46
C ASP A 103 38.71 -0.55 -14.95
N TYR A 104 38.48 -1.74 -15.53
CA TYR A 104 37.34 -2.58 -15.18
C TYR A 104 37.30 -2.93 -13.69
N ALA A 105 38.43 -3.30 -13.07
CA ALA A 105 38.45 -3.69 -11.67
C ALA A 105 38.09 -2.51 -10.74
N THR A 106 38.65 -1.33 -11.00
CA THR A 106 38.37 -0.10 -10.26
C THR A 106 36.91 0.35 -10.45
N HIS A 107 36.37 0.23 -11.67
CA HIS A 107 34.98 0.59 -11.96
C HIS A 107 33.97 -0.33 -11.25
N GLN A 108 34.18 -1.65 -11.28
CA GLN A 108 33.33 -2.59 -10.57
C GLN A 108 33.35 -2.35 -9.05
N PHE A 109 34.52 -2.02 -8.48
CA PHE A 109 34.61 -1.63 -7.07
C PHE A 109 33.77 -0.39 -6.74
N HIS A 110 33.86 0.67 -7.55
CA HIS A 110 33.05 1.89 -7.34
C HIS A 110 31.55 1.67 -7.56
N LEU A 111 31.16 0.83 -8.53
CA LEU A 111 29.75 0.45 -8.71
C LEU A 111 29.20 -0.34 -7.52
N ASN A 112 29.94 -1.33 -7.03
CA ASN A 112 29.55 -2.09 -5.84
C ASN A 112 29.45 -1.17 -4.62
N LEU A 113 30.37 -0.23 -4.46
CA LEU A 113 30.33 0.79 -3.40
C LEU A 113 29.07 1.68 -3.48
N LEU A 114 28.61 2.05 -4.69
CA LEU A 114 27.35 2.79 -4.89
C LEU A 114 26.11 2.01 -4.42
N TYR A 115 26.12 0.67 -4.49
CA TYR A 115 25.07 -0.18 -3.94
C TYR A 115 25.24 -0.41 -2.43
N SER A 116 26.45 -0.69 -1.95
CA SER A 116 26.71 -0.86 -0.51
C SER A 116 26.35 0.39 0.30
N VAL A 117 26.66 1.58 -0.20
CA VAL A 117 26.34 2.87 0.46
C VAL A 117 24.85 3.20 0.41
N TYR A 118 24.11 2.69 -0.58
CA TYR A 118 22.64 2.73 -0.57
C TYR A 118 22.07 1.79 0.49
N SER A 119 22.53 0.54 0.54
CA SER A 119 21.95 -0.49 1.43
C SER A 119 22.34 -0.33 2.90
N PHE A 120 23.50 0.25 3.21
CA PHE A 120 24.00 0.42 4.58
C PHE A 120 23.05 1.19 5.52
N PRO A 121 22.58 2.42 5.21
CA PRO A 121 21.58 3.09 6.05
C PRO A 121 20.29 2.27 6.17
N ASN A 122 19.92 1.58 5.08
CA ASN A 122 18.67 0.85 4.94
C ASN A 122 18.58 -0.45 5.76
N ILE A 123 19.62 -0.84 6.48
CA ILE A 123 19.55 -1.89 7.51
C ILE A 123 18.71 -1.44 8.71
N ILE A 124 18.74 -0.16 9.05
CA ILE A 124 18.10 0.40 10.27
C ILE A 124 17.05 1.46 9.92
N LEU A 125 17.24 2.21 8.83
CA LEU A 125 16.36 3.34 8.51
C LEU A 125 14.90 2.98 8.24
N PRO A 126 14.53 1.87 7.58
CA PRO A 126 13.12 1.52 7.39
C PRO A 126 12.38 1.26 8.71
N LEU A 127 13.08 0.72 9.71
CA LEU A 127 12.52 0.51 11.05
C LEU A 127 12.27 1.85 11.77
N LEU A 128 13.28 2.74 11.79
CA LEU A 128 13.12 4.09 12.34
C LEU A 128 12.12 4.93 11.53
N GLY A 129 12.08 4.73 10.22
CA GLY A 129 11.18 5.36 9.27
C GLY A 129 9.75 4.94 9.51
N GLY A 130 9.47 3.66 9.77
CA GLY A 130 8.15 3.17 10.19
C GLY A 130 7.68 3.88 11.46
N VAL A 131 8.48 3.84 12.54
CA VAL A 131 8.17 4.57 13.78
C VAL A 131 7.96 6.08 13.53
N LEU A 132 8.72 6.68 12.61
CA LEU A 132 8.56 8.08 12.23
C LEU A 132 7.30 8.33 11.38
N ILE A 133 6.87 7.37 10.56
CA ILE A 133 5.62 7.39 9.76
C ILE A 133 4.38 7.21 10.65
N ASP A 134 4.51 6.53 11.79
CA ASP A 134 3.43 6.40 12.77
C ASP A 134 3.37 7.61 13.73
N ARG A 135 4.54 8.17 14.10
CA ARG A 135 4.62 9.40 14.93
C ARG A 135 4.34 10.68 14.14
N LEU A 136 4.76 10.77 12.89
CA LEU A 136 4.48 11.88 11.96
C LEU A 136 3.35 11.47 11.01
N SER A 137 2.89 12.37 10.13
CA SER A 137 1.74 12.05 9.26
C SER A 137 2.23 11.32 8.02
N VAL A 138 1.63 10.17 7.68
CA VAL A 138 2.04 9.31 6.55
C VAL A 138 2.21 10.11 5.25
N SER A 139 1.20 10.91 4.89
CA SER A 139 1.23 11.85 3.78
C SER A 139 2.41 12.85 3.80
N LEU A 140 2.75 13.38 4.97
CA LEU A 140 3.85 14.36 5.13
C LEU A 140 5.22 13.67 5.02
N MET A 141 5.37 12.50 5.63
CA MET A 141 6.58 11.67 5.52
C MET A 141 6.84 11.23 4.08
N LEU A 142 5.80 10.82 3.34
CA LEU A 142 5.90 10.48 1.92
C LEU A 142 6.45 11.65 1.08
N VAL A 143 5.98 12.88 1.33
CA VAL A 143 6.52 14.08 0.65
C VAL A 143 7.98 14.34 1.04
N ILE A 144 8.34 14.23 2.32
CA ILE A 144 9.73 14.43 2.76
C ILE A 144 10.67 13.39 2.14
N PHE A 145 10.31 12.10 2.14
CA PHE A 145 11.13 11.05 1.56
C PHE A 145 11.24 11.18 0.03
N SER A 146 10.15 11.54 -0.67
CA SER A 146 10.20 11.76 -2.13
C SER A 146 11.02 13.00 -2.53
N VAL A 147 11.01 14.07 -1.73
CA VAL A 147 11.93 15.21 -1.90
C VAL A 147 13.37 14.76 -1.69
N LEU A 148 13.65 13.95 -0.66
CA LEU A 148 15.00 13.46 -0.36
C LEU A 148 15.56 12.57 -1.49
N ILE A 149 14.73 11.67 -2.03
CA ILE A 149 15.02 10.86 -3.21
C ILE A 149 15.32 11.75 -4.42
N CYS A 150 14.49 12.77 -4.67
CA CYS A 150 14.69 13.72 -5.77
C CYS A 150 16.03 14.47 -5.65
N VAL A 151 16.39 14.92 -4.45
CA VAL A 151 17.69 15.54 -4.15
C VAL A 151 18.85 14.55 -4.34
N GLY A 152 18.71 13.30 -3.88
CA GLY A 152 19.71 12.24 -4.08
C GLY A 152 19.97 11.95 -5.56
N THR A 153 18.91 11.83 -6.36
CA THR A 153 18.98 11.64 -7.82
C THR A 153 19.60 12.87 -8.52
N ALA A 154 19.30 14.09 -8.07
CA ALA A 154 19.92 15.32 -8.58
C ALA A 154 21.44 15.34 -8.32
N ILE A 155 21.85 15.06 -7.08
CA ILE A 155 23.27 14.98 -6.70
C ILE A 155 23.99 13.89 -7.52
N PHE A 156 23.33 12.74 -7.74
CA PHE A 156 23.87 11.68 -8.60
C PHE A 156 24.07 12.14 -10.06
N ALA A 157 23.07 12.79 -10.67
CA ALA A 157 23.16 13.31 -12.04
C ALA A 157 24.24 14.40 -12.19
N ILE A 158 24.40 15.26 -11.17
CA ILE A 158 25.49 16.24 -11.06
C ILE A 158 26.85 15.51 -11.00
N GLY A 159 26.97 14.48 -10.16
CA GLY A 159 28.19 13.66 -10.04
C GLY A 159 28.60 13.00 -11.36
N VAL A 160 27.65 12.43 -12.11
CA VAL A 160 27.87 11.87 -13.46
C VAL A 160 28.34 12.95 -14.45
N SER A 161 27.76 14.15 -14.37
CA SER A 161 28.09 15.29 -15.24
C SER A 161 29.53 15.77 -15.02
N PHE A 162 29.96 15.89 -13.76
CA PHE A 162 31.32 16.29 -13.38
C PHE A 162 32.35 15.14 -13.32
N LYS A 163 31.96 13.90 -13.65
CA LYS A 163 32.77 12.66 -13.49
C LYS A 163 33.29 12.44 -12.06
N ALA A 164 32.58 12.96 -11.06
CA ALA A 164 33.00 12.97 -9.66
C ALA A 164 32.35 11.81 -8.88
N ILE A 165 33.04 10.67 -8.80
CA ILE A 165 32.54 9.44 -8.13
C ILE A 165 32.10 9.70 -6.68
N TRP A 166 32.86 10.51 -5.91
CA TRP A 166 32.50 10.87 -4.54
C TRP A 166 31.14 11.58 -4.42
N VAL A 167 30.81 12.42 -5.40
CA VAL A 167 29.50 13.10 -5.47
C VAL A 167 28.39 12.09 -5.82
N MET A 168 28.67 11.12 -6.70
CA MET A 168 27.74 10.04 -7.02
C MET A 168 27.46 9.15 -5.79
N ILE A 169 28.48 8.85 -4.99
CA ILE A 169 28.35 8.10 -3.72
C ILE A 169 27.50 8.88 -2.71
N LEU A 170 27.74 10.19 -2.57
CA LEU A 170 26.91 11.05 -1.72
C LEU A 170 25.45 11.08 -2.19
N GLY A 171 25.21 11.19 -3.50
CA GLY A 171 23.87 11.12 -4.08
C GLY A 171 23.17 9.80 -3.78
N ARG A 172 23.89 8.66 -3.85
CA ARG A 172 23.36 7.34 -3.48
C ARG A 172 23.08 7.19 -1.98
N LEU A 173 23.89 7.77 -1.11
CA LEU A 173 23.62 7.78 0.34
C LEU A 173 22.31 8.54 0.63
N VAL A 174 22.17 9.76 0.10
CA VAL A 174 20.97 10.60 0.27
C VAL A 174 19.73 9.93 -0.33
N PHE A 175 19.86 9.35 -1.52
CA PHE A 175 18.80 8.58 -2.16
C PHE A 175 18.39 7.36 -1.30
N GLY A 176 19.38 6.63 -0.75
CA GLY A 176 19.15 5.48 0.12
C GLY A 176 18.32 5.80 1.35
N ILE A 177 18.64 6.90 2.04
CA ILE A 177 17.93 7.37 3.24
C ILE A 177 16.44 7.60 3.00
N GLY A 178 16.03 7.99 1.77
CA GLY A 178 14.62 8.15 1.42
C GLY A 178 13.98 6.93 0.76
N GLY A 179 14.74 6.16 -0.04
CA GLY A 179 14.25 5.13 -0.96
C GLY A 179 13.34 4.09 -0.33
N GLU A 180 13.83 3.41 0.71
CA GLU A 180 13.10 2.34 1.39
C GLU A 180 12.02 2.91 2.34
N CYS A 181 12.29 4.05 2.99
CA CYS A 181 11.32 4.74 3.85
C CYS A 181 10.09 5.22 3.06
N LEU A 182 10.27 5.62 1.80
CA LEU A 182 9.18 5.93 0.88
C LEU A 182 8.34 4.68 0.58
N GLU A 183 8.97 3.52 0.36
CA GLU A 183 8.27 2.27 0.08
C GLU A 183 7.44 1.82 1.28
N VAL A 184 7.96 1.93 2.50
CA VAL A 184 7.19 1.69 3.74
C VAL A 184 5.99 2.64 3.84
N ALA A 185 6.18 3.94 3.62
CA ALA A 185 5.09 4.92 3.67
C ALA A 185 4.00 4.66 2.60
N GLN A 186 4.42 4.29 1.38
CA GLN A 186 3.50 3.99 0.28
C GLN A 186 2.75 2.66 0.49
N ALA A 187 3.41 1.66 1.07
CA ALA A 187 2.79 0.40 1.45
C ALA A 187 1.69 0.66 2.49
N LYS A 188 1.96 1.48 3.52
CA LYS A 188 0.96 1.90 4.52
C LYS A 188 -0.25 2.57 3.87
N ILE A 189 -0.07 3.59 3.03
CA ILE A 189 -1.20 4.24 2.32
C ILE A 189 -1.98 3.22 1.47
N THR A 190 -1.31 2.27 0.82
CA THR A 190 -1.99 1.23 0.05
C THR A 190 -2.82 0.30 0.93
N THR A 191 -2.29 -0.12 2.09
CA THR A 191 -3.00 -0.99 3.05
C THR A 191 -4.15 -0.27 3.77
N ASP A 192 -4.03 1.04 3.99
CA ASP A 192 -5.09 1.88 4.56
C ASP A 192 -6.28 1.94 3.59
N TRP A 193 -6.00 2.29 2.33
CA TRP A 193 -7.03 2.48 1.29
C TRP A 193 -7.63 1.17 0.76
N PHE A 194 -6.87 0.06 0.69
CA PHE A 194 -7.36 -1.21 0.15
C PHE A 194 -7.48 -2.28 1.22
N ARG A 195 -8.72 -2.68 1.54
CA ARG A 195 -9.02 -3.77 2.47
C ARG A 195 -9.53 -5.04 1.79
N ASN A 196 -9.49 -6.14 2.54
CA ASN A 196 -10.09 -7.44 2.20
C ASN A 196 -9.61 -7.95 0.83
N ARG A 197 -10.55 -8.35 -0.05
CA ARG A 197 -10.30 -8.99 -1.36
C ARG A 197 -9.36 -8.22 -2.29
N TRP A 198 -9.29 -6.89 -2.18
CA TRP A 198 -8.54 -6.04 -3.13
C TRP A 198 -7.13 -5.68 -2.66
N LEU A 199 -6.79 -5.93 -1.40
CA LEU A 199 -5.52 -5.57 -0.79
C LEU A 199 -4.34 -6.27 -1.50
N GLY A 200 -4.40 -7.59 -1.66
CA GLY A 200 -3.38 -8.35 -2.39
C GLY A 200 -3.25 -7.96 -3.87
N PHE A 201 -4.34 -7.53 -4.51
CA PHE A 201 -4.29 -7.02 -5.89
C PHE A 201 -3.58 -5.66 -5.97
N ALA A 202 -3.86 -4.74 -5.04
CA ALA A 202 -3.22 -3.43 -4.99
C ALA A 202 -1.70 -3.53 -4.74
N LEU A 203 -1.28 -4.34 -3.77
CA LEU A 203 0.14 -4.61 -3.50
C LEU A 203 0.83 -5.31 -4.69
N GLY A 204 0.15 -6.27 -5.34
CA GLY A 204 0.65 -6.91 -6.55
C GLY A 204 0.83 -5.94 -7.73
N LEU A 205 -0.07 -4.97 -7.88
CA LEU A 205 0.03 -3.94 -8.92
C LEU A 205 1.18 -2.96 -8.63
N ASN A 206 1.35 -2.54 -7.37
CA ASN A 206 2.49 -1.72 -6.94
C ASN A 206 3.82 -2.40 -7.30
N LEU A 207 4.01 -3.67 -6.90
CA LEU A 207 5.23 -4.41 -7.20
C LEU A 207 5.43 -4.63 -8.72
N SER A 208 4.35 -4.85 -9.46
CA SER A 208 4.39 -4.94 -10.93
C SER A 208 4.86 -3.62 -11.56
N SER A 209 4.36 -2.47 -11.07
CA SER A 209 4.75 -1.15 -11.56
C SER A 209 6.23 -0.83 -11.30
N ALA A 210 6.76 -1.24 -10.13
CA ALA A 210 8.17 -1.15 -9.79
C ALA A 210 9.05 -1.95 -10.77
N ARG A 211 8.67 -3.20 -11.07
CA ARG A 211 9.43 -4.05 -12.02
C ARG A 211 9.35 -3.55 -13.46
N ILE A 212 8.23 -2.95 -13.87
CA ILE A 212 8.12 -2.26 -15.15
C ILE A 212 9.05 -1.05 -15.22
N ALA A 213 9.20 -0.30 -14.12
CA ALA A 213 10.12 0.84 -14.05
C ALA A 213 11.59 0.42 -14.18
N SER A 214 12.02 -0.64 -13.47
CA SER A 214 13.34 -1.26 -13.62
C SER A 214 13.61 -1.67 -15.08
N ALA A 215 12.69 -2.44 -15.67
CA ALA A 215 12.83 -2.91 -17.05
C ALA A 215 12.85 -1.76 -18.07
N LEU A 216 12.08 -0.70 -17.85
CA LEU A 216 12.12 0.49 -18.71
C LEU A 216 13.43 1.25 -18.55
N ASN A 217 13.98 1.38 -17.34
CA ASN A 217 15.31 1.94 -17.13
C ASN A 217 16.40 1.14 -17.87
N ASP A 218 16.41 -0.19 -17.74
CA ASP A 218 17.40 -1.06 -18.40
C ASP A 218 17.37 -0.98 -19.93
N ASN A 219 16.22 -0.65 -20.52
CA ASN A 219 16.09 -0.49 -21.97
C ASN A 219 16.33 0.97 -22.43
N ILE A 220 15.74 1.94 -21.74
CA ILE A 220 15.74 3.36 -22.11
C ILE A 220 17.09 4.01 -21.81
N SER A 221 17.66 3.81 -20.61
CA SER A 221 18.88 4.49 -20.19
C SER A 221 20.09 4.17 -21.09
N PRO A 222 20.35 2.90 -21.49
CA PRO A 222 21.36 2.55 -22.49
C PRO A 222 21.06 3.02 -23.92
N TRP A 223 19.78 3.23 -24.25
CA TRP A 223 19.37 3.76 -25.55
C TRP A 223 19.63 5.26 -25.63
N ILE A 224 19.26 6.03 -24.61
CA ILE A 224 19.52 7.47 -24.50
C ILE A 224 21.03 7.74 -24.54
N ALA A 225 21.80 7.02 -23.71
CA ALA A 225 23.24 7.22 -23.60
C ALA A 225 24.01 6.99 -24.92
N ARG A 226 23.50 6.12 -25.81
CA ARG A 226 24.14 5.78 -27.10
C ARG A 226 23.59 6.53 -28.31
N LYS A 227 22.29 6.85 -28.35
CA LYS A 227 21.64 7.40 -29.56
C LYS A 227 21.23 8.85 -29.47
N SER A 228 21.06 9.42 -28.28
CA SER A 228 20.36 10.70 -28.12
C SER A 228 21.29 11.94 -28.15
N GLY A 229 22.61 11.76 -28.37
CA GLY A 229 23.60 12.84 -28.35
C GLY A 229 23.89 13.45 -26.97
N LEU A 230 22.92 13.38 -26.05
CA LEU A 230 22.98 13.83 -24.65
C LEU A 230 23.95 13.01 -23.75
N GLY A 231 24.41 11.85 -24.23
CA GLY A 231 25.39 10.99 -23.55
C GLY A 231 24.92 10.44 -22.19
N VAL A 232 25.91 9.98 -21.40
CA VAL A 232 25.71 9.35 -20.08
C VAL A 232 25.09 10.31 -19.06
N ALA A 233 25.49 11.58 -19.08
CA ALA A 233 24.90 12.61 -18.23
C ALA A 233 23.41 12.82 -18.55
N GLY A 234 23.03 12.86 -19.84
CA GLY A 234 21.64 13.01 -20.26
C GLY A 234 20.71 11.92 -19.74
N ALA A 235 21.15 10.65 -19.73
CA ALA A 235 20.37 9.56 -19.17
C ALA A 235 20.16 9.71 -17.65
N ALA A 236 21.18 10.17 -16.90
CA ALA A 236 21.02 10.47 -15.48
C ALA A 236 20.06 11.65 -15.23
N TRP A 237 20.09 12.69 -16.08
CA TRP A 237 19.11 13.79 -16.04
C TRP A 237 17.69 13.35 -16.40
N VAL A 238 17.51 12.36 -17.28
CA VAL A 238 16.18 11.76 -17.54
C VAL A 238 15.67 10.99 -16.32
N GLY A 239 16.54 10.29 -15.60
CA GLY A 239 16.21 9.72 -14.28
C GLY A 239 15.75 10.80 -13.29
N PHE A 240 16.43 11.94 -13.22
CA PHE A 240 16.00 13.08 -12.40
C PHE A 240 14.63 13.65 -12.83
N ILE A 241 14.35 13.78 -14.12
CA ILE A 241 13.06 14.26 -14.63
C ILE A 241 11.93 13.28 -14.26
N ILE A 242 12.14 11.98 -14.41
CA ILE A 242 11.18 10.94 -14.03
C ILE A 242 10.95 10.94 -12.52
N CYS A 243 12.01 11.13 -11.72
CA CYS A 243 11.93 11.28 -10.27
C CYS A 243 11.16 12.57 -9.87
N GLY A 244 11.36 13.68 -10.58
CA GLY A 244 10.60 14.93 -10.37
C GLY A 244 9.11 14.79 -10.72
N PHE A 245 8.77 14.04 -11.77
CA PHE A 245 7.38 13.67 -12.08
C PHE A 245 6.75 12.78 -11.00
N SER A 246 7.50 11.79 -10.49
CA SER A 246 7.09 10.94 -9.37
C SER A 246 6.90 11.74 -8.08
N LEU A 247 7.76 12.72 -7.77
CA LEU A 247 7.57 13.68 -6.67
C LEU A 247 6.27 14.49 -6.85
N GLY A 248 5.97 14.95 -8.08
CA GLY A 248 4.69 15.59 -8.39
C GLY A 248 3.48 14.68 -8.11
N CYS A 249 3.58 13.40 -8.47
CA CYS A 249 2.57 12.39 -8.14
C CYS A 249 2.47 12.13 -6.63
N GLY A 250 3.60 12.14 -5.90
CA GLY A 250 3.65 11.99 -4.44
C GLY A 250 3.01 13.17 -3.70
N CYS A 251 3.25 14.40 -4.16
CA CYS A 251 2.55 15.58 -3.65
C CYS A 251 1.05 15.54 -3.94
N ALA A 252 0.64 15.08 -5.13
CA ALA A 252 -0.78 14.88 -5.45
C ALA A 252 -1.42 13.77 -4.60
N LEU A 253 -0.70 12.67 -4.36
CA LEU A 253 -1.09 11.58 -3.46
C LEU A 253 -1.30 12.08 -2.03
N ALA A 254 -0.33 12.81 -1.47
CA ALA A 254 -0.42 13.39 -0.13
C ALA A 254 -1.51 14.49 0.00
N TYR A 255 -1.88 15.15 -1.11
CA TYR A 255 -3.03 16.05 -1.14
C TYR A 255 -4.37 15.28 -1.17
N LEU A 256 -4.43 14.17 -1.89
CA LEU A 256 -5.61 13.29 -1.98
C LEU A 256 -5.81 12.41 -0.74
N ASP A 257 -4.74 12.11 -0.02
CA ASP A 257 -4.72 11.31 1.22
C ASP A 257 -5.04 12.15 2.48
N ARG A 258 -5.55 13.38 2.29
CA ARG A 258 -6.09 14.22 3.37
C ARG A 258 -7.18 13.47 4.17
N PRO A 259 -7.33 13.75 5.48
CA PRO A 259 -8.23 12.99 6.33
C PRO A 259 -9.72 13.18 5.95
N GLU A 260 -10.10 14.34 5.40
CA GLU A 260 -11.41 14.61 4.79
C GLU A 260 -11.70 13.68 3.58
N SER A 261 -10.67 13.34 2.81
CA SER A 261 -10.80 12.43 1.68
C SER A 261 -10.84 10.97 2.11
N ARG A 262 -10.14 10.62 3.20
CA ARG A 262 -10.18 9.30 3.86
C ARG A 262 -11.58 9.02 4.46
N THR A 263 -12.19 9.96 5.20
CA THR A 263 -13.58 9.85 5.69
C THR A 263 -14.57 9.64 4.54
N VAL A 264 -14.55 10.51 3.51
CA VAL A 264 -15.47 10.41 2.36
C VAL A 264 -15.24 9.13 1.52
N ALA A 265 -14.09 8.48 1.64
CA ALA A 265 -13.80 7.19 1.01
C ALA A 265 -14.14 5.97 1.87
N GLY A 266 -14.52 6.13 3.14
CA GLY A 266 -14.78 5.02 4.07
C GLY A 266 -13.52 4.33 4.61
N VAL A 267 -12.37 5.00 4.55
CA VAL A 267 -11.07 4.48 5.02
C VAL A 267 -10.96 4.64 6.54
N ARG A 268 -10.40 3.65 7.26
CA ARG A 268 -10.11 3.78 8.71
C ARG A 268 -9.08 4.89 8.90
N LEU A 269 -9.43 5.88 9.72
CA LEU A 269 -8.52 6.94 10.13
C LEU A 269 -7.72 6.49 11.36
N ASP A 270 -6.41 6.67 11.32
CA ASP A 270 -5.54 6.64 12.51
C ASP A 270 -6.03 7.71 13.50
N ALA A 271 -5.93 7.46 14.81
CA ALA A 271 -6.42 8.35 15.87
C ALA A 271 -6.07 9.84 15.66
N ARG A 272 -4.84 10.11 15.22
CA ARG A 272 -4.35 11.47 14.93
C ARG A 272 -4.99 12.14 13.70
N ASP A 273 -5.33 11.38 12.67
CA ASP A 273 -6.00 11.95 11.51
C ASP A 273 -7.46 12.32 11.84
N ARG A 274 -8.04 11.72 12.90
CA ARG A 274 -9.31 12.13 13.52
C ARG A 274 -9.17 13.41 14.35
N GLU A 275 -8.15 13.51 15.20
CA GLU A 275 -7.83 14.74 15.96
C GLU A 275 -7.75 15.98 15.04
N LYS A 276 -7.09 15.86 13.88
CA LYS A 276 -7.03 16.94 12.86
C LYS A 276 -8.38 17.26 12.23
N LEU A 277 -9.25 16.26 12.05
CA LEU A 277 -10.61 16.45 11.54
C LEU A 277 -11.47 17.15 12.58
N GLN A 278 -11.34 16.79 13.86
CA GLN A 278 -12.04 17.43 14.96
C GLN A 278 -11.66 18.91 15.08
N ASP A 279 -10.37 19.26 15.14
CA ASP A 279 -9.90 20.66 15.12
C ASP A 279 -10.35 21.42 13.85
N SER A 280 -10.44 20.73 12.70
CA SER A 280 -10.97 21.33 11.46
C SER A 280 -12.48 21.58 11.53
N ASN A 281 -13.26 20.62 12.05
CA ASN A 281 -14.69 20.73 12.25
C ASN A 281 -15.02 21.78 13.30
N GLU A 282 -14.36 21.80 14.46
CA GLU A 282 -14.53 22.82 15.51
C GLU A 282 -14.28 24.24 14.97
N ARG A 283 -13.30 24.42 14.07
CA ARG A 283 -13.08 25.72 13.40
C ARG A 283 -14.17 26.09 12.40
N ILE A 284 -14.77 25.10 11.74
CA ILE A 284 -15.90 25.31 10.81
C ILE A 284 -17.18 25.62 11.61
N ILE A 285 -17.48 24.82 12.63
CA ILE A 285 -18.60 24.99 13.56
C ILE A 285 -18.46 26.32 14.31
N GLY A 286 -17.28 26.67 14.82
CA GLY A 286 -17.01 27.96 15.45
C GLY A 286 -17.24 29.14 14.49
N ARG A 287 -16.88 29.01 13.21
CA ARG A 287 -17.22 30.00 12.17
C ARG A 287 -18.72 30.03 11.86
N GLN A 288 -19.42 28.90 11.90
CA GLN A 288 -20.86 28.83 11.65
C GLN A 288 -21.66 29.37 12.85
N ALA A 289 -21.27 29.08 14.09
CA ALA A 289 -21.88 29.59 15.32
C ALA A 289 -21.77 31.12 15.43
N ILE A 290 -20.66 31.71 14.97
CA ILE A 290 -20.53 33.17 14.84
C ILE A 290 -21.55 33.76 13.85
N ASN A 291 -21.95 33.00 12.82
CA ASN A 291 -22.95 33.42 11.84
C ASN A 291 -24.40 33.06 12.24
N TYR A 292 -24.61 32.06 13.09
CA TYR A 292 -25.91 31.52 13.49
C TYR A 292 -26.35 32.04 14.87
N SER A 293 -26.50 33.36 14.98
CA SER A 293 -27.35 33.92 16.02
C SER A 293 -28.82 33.72 15.64
N THR A 294 -29.57 33.03 16.51
CA THR A 294 -31.02 32.71 16.46
C THR A 294 -31.42 31.32 15.92
N ASP A 295 -32.20 30.60 16.73
CA ASP A 295 -33.00 29.37 16.50
C ASP A 295 -32.34 28.05 16.07
N SER A 296 -31.76 27.28 17.02
CA SER A 296 -31.48 25.83 16.84
C SER A 296 -31.13 25.02 18.11
N ALA A 297 -31.70 25.34 19.29
CA ALA A 297 -31.34 24.68 20.57
C ALA A 297 -31.75 23.18 20.72
N PHE A 298 -32.47 22.58 19.76
CA PHE A 298 -32.98 21.20 19.85
C PHE A 298 -32.31 20.20 18.88
N THR A 299 -31.69 20.67 17.79
CA THR A 299 -30.91 19.80 16.88
C THR A 299 -29.52 19.52 17.45
N LEU A 300 -28.90 20.55 18.04
CA LEU A 300 -27.56 20.49 18.63
C LEU A 300 -27.41 19.38 19.69
N SER A 301 -28.45 19.06 20.48
CA SER A 301 -28.34 18.00 21.50
C SER A 301 -28.38 16.58 20.93
N SER A 302 -28.92 16.38 19.73
CA SER A 302 -28.88 15.07 19.07
C SER A 302 -27.54 14.84 18.38
N GLU A 303 -27.03 15.88 17.71
CA GLU A 303 -25.71 15.83 17.05
C GLU A 303 -24.59 15.72 18.09
N ALA A 304 -24.61 16.53 19.16
CA ALA A 304 -23.61 16.46 20.23
C ALA A 304 -23.62 15.13 21.00
N MET A 305 -24.78 14.46 21.12
CA MET A 305 -24.86 13.16 21.79
C MET A 305 -24.42 12.00 20.88
N GLU A 306 -24.64 12.09 19.56
CA GLU A 306 -23.99 11.19 18.60
C GLU A 306 -22.46 11.43 18.54
N GLU A 307 -22.01 12.68 18.71
CA GLU A 307 -20.59 13.06 18.76
C GLU A 307 -19.90 12.61 20.04
N GLU A 308 -20.52 12.74 21.22
CA GLU A 308 -20.00 12.18 22.50
C GLU A 308 -19.91 10.65 22.45
N VAL A 309 -20.95 9.96 21.96
CA VAL A 309 -20.94 8.49 21.84
C VAL A 309 -19.92 8.03 20.79
N ALA A 310 -19.69 8.80 19.72
CA ALA A 310 -18.60 8.54 18.79
C ALA A 310 -17.24 8.71 19.50
N LEU A 311 -17.03 9.82 20.22
CA LEU A 311 -15.79 10.10 20.96
C LEU A 311 -15.45 9.04 22.01
N GLU A 312 -16.43 8.52 22.75
CA GLU A 312 -16.22 7.42 23.72
C GLU A 312 -15.78 6.12 23.02
N ASN A 313 -16.50 5.70 21.97
CA ASN A 313 -16.12 4.52 21.17
C ASN A 313 -14.79 4.72 20.42
N GLU A 314 -14.40 5.96 20.13
CA GLU A 314 -13.11 6.29 19.53
C GLU A 314 -11.98 6.30 20.55
N GLN A 315 -12.21 6.77 21.79
CA GLN A 315 -11.23 6.73 22.87
C GLN A 315 -10.84 5.29 23.26
N GLU A 316 -11.80 4.38 23.45
CA GLU A 316 -11.49 2.95 23.65
C GLU A 316 -10.65 2.39 22.49
N MET A 317 -10.90 2.83 21.26
CA MET A 317 -10.13 2.42 20.08
C MET A 317 -8.74 3.08 19.97
N THR A 318 -8.48 4.18 20.69
CA THR A 318 -7.16 4.86 20.68
C THR A 318 -6.15 4.23 21.63
N GLU A 319 -6.58 3.50 22.65
CA GLU A 319 -5.66 2.76 23.54
C GLU A 319 -5.05 1.54 22.82
N ASP A 320 -5.81 0.91 21.91
CA ASP A 320 -5.39 -0.27 21.12
C ASP A 320 -4.36 0.02 20.00
N ASP A 321 -4.24 1.26 19.50
CA ASP A 321 -3.36 1.60 18.37
C ASP A 321 -1.91 1.98 18.80
N GLN A 322 -1.57 1.95 20.09
CA GLN A 322 -0.19 2.20 20.57
C GLN A 322 0.68 0.93 20.57
N MET A 323 1.20 0.58 19.40
CA MET A 323 2.07 -0.60 19.18
C MET A 323 3.18 -0.73 20.24
N HIS A 324 3.03 -1.72 21.12
CA HIS A 324 3.95 -1.96 22.21
C HIS A 324 5.09 -2.89 21.75
N TRP A 325 6.35 -2.57 22.07
CA TRP A 325 7.52 -3.36 21.59
C TRP A 325 7.50 -4.84 21.99
N SER A 326 6.69 -5.22 22.98
CA SER A 326 6.40 -6.61 23.35
C SER A 326 5.59 -7.39 22.32
N GLU A 327 4.68 -6.73 21.59
CA GLU A 327 3.73 -7.35 20.64
C GLU A 327 4.43 -7.86 19.38
N ILE A 328 5.61 -7.31 19.04
CA ILE A 328 6.46 -7.80 17.95
C ILE A 328 6.81 -9.28 18.14
N PHE A 329 6.90 -9.76 19.39
CA PHE A 329 7.18 -11.17 19.69
C PHE A 329 5.95 -12.08 19.63
N ASP A 330 4.73 -11.53 19.66
CA ASP A 330 3.47 -12.27 19.44
C ASP A 330 3.07 -12.37 17.95
N LEU A 331 3.89 -11.84 17.04
CA LEU A 331 3.67 -11.98 15.60
C LEU A 331 3.59 -13.46 15.17
N GLN A 332 2.58 -13.76 14.36
CA GLN A 332 2.24 -15.11 13.90
C GLN A 332 3.47 -15.86 13.35
N THR A 333 3.62 -17.15 13.65
CA THR A 333 4.79 -17.97 13.27
C THR A 333 5.14 -17.91 11.77
N THR A 334 4.15 -17.69 10.91
CA THR A 334 4.31 -17.47 9.46
C THR A 334 5.24 -16.30 9.14
N PHE A 335 5.18 -15.20 9.90
CA PHE A 335 6.07 -14.04 9.78
C PHE A 335 7.51 -14.44 10.09
N TRP A 336 7.74 -15.12 11.21
CA TRP A 336 9.07 -15.58 11.61
C TRP A 336 9.68 -16.59 10.63
N ILE A 337 8.86 -17.47 10.03
CA ILE A 337 9.30 -18.38 8.96
C ILE A 337 9.69 -17.59 7.71
N LEU A 338 8.90 -16.61 7.28
CA LEU A 338 9.22 -15.74 6.13
C LEU A 338 10.50 -14.92 6.37
N ALA A 339 10.66 -14.35 7.57
CA ALA A 339 11.87 -13.63 7.98
C ALA A 339 13.09 -14.55 7.96
N LEU A 340 13.00 -15.75 8.54
CA LEU A 340 14.06 -16.75 8.51
C LEU A 340 14.42 -17.15 7.06
N CYS A 341 13.43 -17.40 6.20
CA CYS A 341 13.65 -17.72 4.80
C CYS A 341 14.36 -16.58 4.05
N SER A 342 13.99 -15.32 4.28
CA SER A 342 14.67 -14.17 3.66
C SER A 342 16.13 -14.05 4.12
N VAL A 343 16.40 -14.17 5.43
CA VAL A 343 17.74 -14.15 6.02
C VAL A 343 18.59 -15.33 5.50
N LEU A 344 18.01 -16.51 5.34
CA LEU A 344 18.71 -17.67 4.77
C LEU A 344 19.03 -17.47 3.29
N LEU A 345 18.08 -16.98 2.47
CA LEU A 345 18.31 -16.75 1.04
C LEU A 345 19.41 -15.70 0.80
N TYR A 346 19.40 -14.59 1.53
CA TYR A 346 20.44 -13.57 1.43
C TYR A 346 21.75 -13.96 2.15
N GLY A 347 21.68 -14.75 3.23
CA GLY A 347 22.86 -15.25 3.95
C GLY A 347 23.61 -16.35 3.20
N MET A 348 22.92 -17.21 2.43
CA MET A 348 23.55 -18.22 1.58
C MET A 348 24.39 -17.62 0.44
N LEU A 349 24.11 -16.39 0.01
CA LEU A 349 24.96 -15.64 -0.92
C LEU A 349 26.32 -15.22 -0.32
N PHE A 350 26.43 -15.09 1.01
CA PHE A 350 27.70 -14.78 1.70
C PHE A 350 28.59 -16.01 1.92
N ALA A 351 28.01 -17.20 2.09
CA ALA A 351 28.75 -18.44 2.33
C ALA A 351 29.87 -18.75 1.31
N PRO A 352 29.67 -18.65 -0.03
CA PRO A 352 30.73 -18.94 -1.00
C PRO A 352 31.87 -17.89 -0.99
N CYS A 353 31.63 -16.66 -0.53
CA CYS A 353 32.69 -15.64 -0.41
C CYS A 353 33.68 -15.94 0.73
N ILE A 354 33.23 -16.60 1.81
CA ILE A 354 34.10 -17.01 2.94
C ILE A 354 34.93 -18.24 2.57
N SER A 355 34.48 -19.03 1.59
CA SER A 355 35.04 -20.36 1.28
C SER A 355 36.03 -20.38 0.10
N LEU A 356 36.52 -19.22 -0.36
CA LEU A 356 37.52 -19.09 -1.43
C LEU A 356 38.93 -18.90 -0.85
N PRO A 357 39.72 -19.97 -0.62
CA PRO A 357 41.12 -19.82 -0.27
C PRO A 357 41.91 -19.21 -1.43
N LEU A 358 42.75 -18.22 -1.10
CA LEU A 358 43.70 -17.56 -2.00
C LEU A 358 44.55 -18.58 -2.77
N LYS A 359 44.18 -18.86 -4.02
CA LYS A 359 44.97 -19.68 -4.94
C LYS A 359 46.19 -18.86 -5.36
N ARG A 360 47.33 -19.11 -4.69
CA ARG A 360 48.62 -18.45 -4.97
C ARG A 360 48.91 -18.45 -6.48
N PRO A 361 49.43 -17.34 -7.06
CA PRO A 361 49.86 -17.35 -8.44
C PRO A 361 50.98 -18.38 -8.64
N ALA A 362 50.81 -19.25 -9.64
CA ALA A 362 51.86 -20.17 -10.04
C ALA A 362 53.03 -19.35 -10.63
N LYS A 363 54.24 -19.59 -10.12
CA LYS A 363 55.45 -19.11 -10.78
C LYS A 363 55.67 -19.95 -12.06
N LEU A 364 55.96 -19.27 -13.15
CA LEU A 364 56.60 -19.78 -14.36
C LEU A 364 57.67 -18.76 -14.74
#